data_AF-A0A7X3ZCZ2-F1
#
_entry.id   AF-A0A7X3ZCZ2-F1
#
_cell.length_a   1.000
_cell.length_b   1.000
_cell.length_c   1.000
_cell.angle_alpha   90.00
_cell.angle_beta   90.00
_cell.angle_gamma   90.00
#
_symmetry.space_group_name_H-M   'P 1'
#
loop_
_entity.id
_entity.type
_entity.pdbx_description
1 polymer ?
#
loop_
_entity_poly.entity_id
_entity_poly.type
_entity_poly.pdbx_seq_one_letter_code
_entity_poly.pdbx_strand_id
1 'polypeptide(L)' 'MEIPRIIELHEQAKTEAAGALDGCPRHDIPFAFTDVEEFFATFSQAWLGGTCFYPRNRNVIRLMHPEMSDYLNEVWGF' A
#
# COMPACT_ATOMS: atom_id res chain seq x y z
N MET A 1 -16.69 -0.99 12.85
CA MET A 1 -16.02 -0.37 11.69
C MET A 1 -14.63 0.00 12.17
N GLU A 2 -13.64 -0.87 11.92
CA GLU A 2 -12.25 -0.74 12.41
C GLU A 2 -11.47 0.29 11.59
N ILE A 3 -11.90 1.54 11.66
CA ILE A 3 -11.24 2.69 11.04
C ILE A 3 -9.87 3.04 11.70
N PRO A 4 -9.49 2.66 12.94
CA PRO A 4 -8.19 3.03 13.49
C PRO A 4 -6.98 2.43 12.75
N ARG A 5 -7.04 1.12 12.41
CA ARG A 5 -5.84 0.37 11.99
C ARG A 5 -5.31 0.80 10.62
N ILE A 6 -6.17 1.12 9.66
CA ILE A 6 -5.71 1.56 8.33
C ILE A 6 -5.04 2.93 8.37
N ILE A 7 -5.44 3.81 9.30
CA ILE A 7 -4.81 5.12 9.51
C ILE A 7 -3.41 4.93 10.09
N GLU A 8 -3.27 4.07 11.10
CA GLU A 8 -1.97 3.73 11.71
C GLU A 8 -1.01 3.12 10.67
N LEU A 9 -1.50 2.17 9.87
CA LEU A 9 -0.72 1.56 8.78
C LEU A 9 -0.31 2.57 7.72
N HIS A 10 -1.15 3.55 7.39
CA HIS A 10 -0.81 4.60 6.45
C HIS A 10 0.35 5.48 6.97
N GLU A 11 0.29 5.92 8.23
CA GLU A 11 1.36 6.75 8.83
C GLU A 11 2.68 5.98 8.96
N GLN A 12 2.61 4.69 9.31
CA GLN A 12 3.79 3.82 9.34
C GLN A 12 4.40 3.64 7.94
N ALA A 13 3.57 3.34 6.94
CA ALA A 13 4.02 3.05 5.58
C ALA A 13 4.72 4.25 4.92
N LYS A 14 4.31 5.49 5.23
CA LYS A 14 5.02 6.71 4.79
C LYS A 14 6.48 6.73 5.22
N THR A 15 6.78 6.19 6.40
CA THR A 15 8.15 6.11 6.93
C THR A 15 8.91 4.94 6.30
N GLU A 16 8.27 3.78 6.17
CA GLU A 16 8.87 2.56 5.60
C GLU A 16 9.21 2.71 4.10
N ALA A 17 8.41 3.49 3.37
CA ALA A 17 8.56 3.71 1.93
C ALA A 17 9.28 5.02 1.58
N ALA A 18 10.09 5.58 2.48
CA ALA A 18 10.84 6.81 2.22
C ALA A 18 11.71 6.68 0.95
N GLY A 19 11.38 7.46 -0.09
CA GLY A 19 12.06 7.43 -1.38
C GLY A 19 11.58 6.35 -2.36
N ALA A 20 10.50 5.63 -2.05
CA ALA A 20 9.80 4.81 -3.04
C ALA A 20 9.24 5.69 -4.17
N LEU A 21 9.16 5.13 -5.37
CA LEU A 21 8.67 5.81 -6.57
C LEU A 21 7.65 4.93 -7.29
N ASP A 22 6.69 5.56 -7.97
CA ASP A 22 5.80 4.86 -8.88
C ASP A 22 6.54 4.42 -10.15
N GLY A 23 6.13 3.28 -10.71
CA GLY A 23 6.59 2.82 -12.01
C GLY A 23 5.76 3.35 -13.18
N CYS A 24 4.68 4.10 -12.90
CA CYS A 24 3.83 4.68 -13.92
C CYS A 24 4.57 5.82 -14.65
N PRO A 25 4.47 5.91 -15.98
CA PRO A 25 5.06 7.04 -16.69
C PRO A 25 4.33 8.32 -16.22
N ARG A 26 5.04 9.16 -15.46
CA ARG A 26 4.68 10.52 -14.97
C ARG A 26 4.45 10.70 -13.46
N HIS A 27 4.78 9.73 -12.60
CA HIS A 27 4.67 9.93 -11.15
C HIS A 27 6.01 9.74 -10.43
N ASP A 28 6.57 10.85 -9.91
CA ASP A 28 7.81 10.88 -9.13
C ASP A 28 7.56 10.67 -7.62
N ILE A 29 6.30 10.61 -7.18
CA ILE A 29 5.92 10.42 -5.78
C ILE A 29 4.84 9.33 -5.74
N PRO A 30 4.91 8.36 -4.81
CA PRO A 30 3.93 7.31 -4.71
C PRO A 30 2.52 7.86 -4.47
N PHE A 31 1.61 7.57 -5.40
CA PHE A 31 0.22 7.98 -5.28
C PHE A 31 -0.48 7.39 -4.05
N ALA A 32 -0.07 6.19 -3.62
CA ALA A 32 -0.61 5.51 -2.45
C ALA A 32 -0.45 6.28 -1.12
N PHE A 33 0.33 7.36 -1.04
CA PHE A 33 0.56 8.08 0.21
C PHE A 33 -0.04 9.48 0.25
N THR A 34 -0.91 9.82 -0.71
CA THR A 34 -1.61 11.12 -0.72
C THR A 34 -2.63 11.22 0.41
N ASP A 35 -3.37 10.14 0.64
CA ASP A 35 -4.42 10.02 1.67
C ASP A 35 -4.68 8.54 2.00
N VAL A 36 -5.48 8.30 3.05
CA VAL A 36 -5.71 6.95 3.59
C VAL A 36 -6.53 6.11 2.61
N GLU A 37 -7.43 6.74 1.85
CA GLU A 37 -8.27 6.11 0.86
C GLU A 37 -7.45 5.59 -0.31
N GLU A 38 -6.54 6.40 -0.86
CA GLU A 38 -5.62 6.01 -1.93
C GLU A 38 -4.59 4.98 -1.46
N PHE A 39 -4.16 5.07 -0.19
CA PHE A 39 -3.33 4.03 0.43
C PHE A 39 -4.02 2.67 0.39
N PHE A 40 -5.24 2.59 0.92
CA PHE A 40 -5.98 1.34 0.94
C PHE A 40 -6.32 0.83 -0.46
N ALA A 41 -6.74 1.73 -1.36
CA ALA A 41 -7.09 1.38 -2.73
C ALA A 41 -5.88 0.83 -3.51
N THR A 42 -4.74 1.53 -3.46
CA THR A 42 -3.53 1.14 -4.19
C THR A 42 -2.95 -0.18 -3.66
N PHE A 43 -2.87 -0.33 -2.34
CA PHE A 43 -2.40 -1.58 -1.73
C PHE A 43 -3.35 -2.75 -2.03
N SER A 44 -4.66 -2.53 -2.05
CA SER A 44 -5.64 -3.55 -2.44
C SER A 44 -5.49 -3.95 -3.91
N GLN A 45 -5.30 -3.00 -4.82
CA GLN A 45 -5.05 -3.28 -6.23
C GLN A 45 -3.76 -4.10 -6.42
N ALA A 46 -2.69 -3.69 -5.73
CA ALA A 46 -1.41 -4.37 -5.73
C ALA A 46 -1.47 -5.79 -5.18
N TRP A 47 -2.30 -6.02 -4.16
CA TRP A 47 -2.54 -7.32 -3.53
C TRP A 47 -3.29 -8.28 -4.46
N LEU A 48 -4.35 -7.79 -5.12
CA LEU A 48 -5.27 -8.60 -5.92
C LEU A 48 -4.78 -8.90 -7.33
N GLY A 49 -4.00 -8.00 -7.95
CA GLY A 49 -3.60 -8.17 -9.35
C GLY A 49 -2.33 -7.43 -9.79
N GLY A 50 -1.76 -6.59 -8.92
CA GLY A 50 -0.62 -5.75 -9.25
C GLY A 50 -1.02 -4.41 -9.89
N THR A 51 -0.08 -3.47 -9.91
CA THR A 51 -0.28 -2.11 -10.41
C THR A 51 1.06 -1.47 -10.82
N CYS A 52 1.03 -0.37 -11.57
CA CYS A 52 2.23 0.44 -11.81
C CYS A 52 2.53 1.40 -10.66
N PHE A 53 1.57 1.68 -9.79
CA PHE A 53 1.76 2.46 -8.57
C PHE A 53 2.57 1.65 -7.54
N TYR A 54 3.30 2.33 -6.66
CA TYR A 54 3.88 1.69 -5.49
C TYR A 54 2.79 1.46 -4.43
N PRO A 55 2.72 0.29 -3.79
CA PRO A 55 3.52 -0.91 -4.02
C PRO A 55 3.02 -1.66 -5.26
N ARG A 56 3.92 -2.14 -6.12
CA ARG A 56 3.53 -2.67 -7.45
C ARG A 56 2.84 -4.03 -7.42
N ASN A 57 3.05 -4.81 -6.36
CA ASN A 57 2.51 -6.17 -6.24
C ASN A 57 2.58 -6.68 -4.79
N ARG A 58 1.90 -7.82 -4.56
CA ARG A 58 1.84 -8.53 -3.28
C ARG A 58 3.20 -8.84 -2.65
N ASN A 59 4.25 -9.11 -3.43
CA ASN A 59 5.58 -9.40 -2.89
C ASN A 59 6.25 -8.14 -2.33
N VAL A 60 6.07 -6.99 -2.99
CA VAL A 60 6.56 -5.71 -2.46
C VAL A 60 5.85 -5.37 -1.15
N ILE A 61 4.53 -5.59 -1.07
CA ILE A 61 3.76 -5.37 0.17
C ILE A 61 4.30 -6.26 1.30
N ARG A 62 4.46 -7.57 1.05
CA ARG A 62 4.96 -8.52 2.06
C ARG A 62 6.35 -8.17 2.58
N LEU A 63 7.22 -7.67 1.70
CA LEU A 63 8.61 -7.35 2.07
C LEU A 63 8.72 -6.01 2.79
N MET A 64 8.01 -4.98 2.30
CA MET A 64 8.19 -3.60 2.74
C MET A 64 7.17 -3.16 3.78
N HIS A 65 5.99 -3.78 3.79
CA HIS A 65 4.83 -3.41 4.61
C HIS A 65 4.15 -4.67 5.19
N PRO A 66 4.86 -5.46 6.02
CA PRO A 66 4.37 -6.77 6.48
C PRO A 66 3.05 -6.67 7.26
N GLU A 67 2.87 -5.65 8.09
CA GLU A 67 1.61 -5.46 8.83
C GLU A 67 0.43 -5.12 7.92
N MET A 68 0.68 -4.38 6.83
CA MET A 68 -0.33 -4.11 5.81
C MET A 68 -0.62 -5.37 4.97
N SER A 69 0.37 -6.24 4.75
CA SER A 69 0.14 -7.56 4.15
C SER A 69 -0.81 -8.40 5.00
N ASP A 70 -0.60 -8.44 6.32
CA ASP A 70 -1.48 -9.18 7.23
C ASP A 70 -2.90 -8.59 7.24
N TYR A 71 -3.01 -7.26 7.29
CA TYR A 71 -4.29 -6.58 7.19
C TYR A 71 -5.04 -6.90 5.88
N LEU A 72 -4.37 -6.82 4.73
CA LEU A 72 -4.99 -7.16 3.43
C LEU A 72 -5.36 -8.65 3.34
N ASN A 73 -4.63 -9.52 4.04
CA ASN A 73 -4.98 -10.93 4.14
C ASN A 73 -6.26 -11.13 4.95
N GLU A 74 -6.43 -10.42 6.06
CA GLU A 74 -7.67 -10.45 6.85
C GLU A 74 -8.87 -9.90 6.06
N VAL A 75 -8.68 -8.84 5.27
CA VAL A 75 -9.76 -8.21 4.48
C VAL A 75 -10.16 -9.07 3.28
N TRP A 76 -9.19 -9.57 2.51
CA TRP A 76 -9.44 -10.21 1.21
C TRP A 76 -9.35 -11.74 1.21
N GLY A 77 -8.69 -12.36 2.19
CA GLY A 77 -8.73 -13.82 2.45
C GLY A 77 -7.93 -14.72 1.50
N PHE A 78 -6.69 -14.37 1.13
CA PHE A 78 -5.89 -15.08 0.11
C PHE A 78 -4.61 -15.76 0.59
#